data_AF-A0AAQ3PMN8-F1
#
_entry.id   AF-A0AAQ3PMN8-F1
#
_cell.length_a   1.000
_cell.length_b   1.000
_cell.length_c   1.000
_cell.angle_alpha   90.00
_cell.angle_beta   90.00
_cell.angle_gamma   90.00
#
_symmetry.space_group_name_H-M   'P 1'
#
loop_
_entity.id
_entity.type
_entity.pdbx_description
1 polymer ?
#
loop_
_entity_poly.entity_id
_entity_poly.type
_entity_poly.pdbx_seq_one_letter_code
_entity_poly.pdbx_strand_id
1 'polypeptide(L)'
;MKPESGSYELKPGIIRIAAADPFSGEDDKNPYKDLEKLRQVCYTFYREGVPVEWVKWNIFLFTLVDKASKWYQAASIEAKGD
;
A
#
# COMPACT_ATOMS: atom_id res chain seq x y z
N MET A 1 22.92 -16.40 -6.96
CA MET A 1 21.73 -16.80 -6.18
C MET A 1 20.54 -16.11 -6.84
N LYS A 2 19.74 -16.86 -7.63
CA LYS A 2 18.48 -16.36 -8.21
C LYS A 2 17.46 -16.30 -7.07
N PRO A 3 16.70 -15.23 -6.86
CA PRO A 3 15.56 -15.32 -5.97
C PRO A 3 14.61 -16.36 -6.58
N GLU A 4 14.36 -17.41 -5.81
CA GLU A 4 13.29 -18.35 -6.07
C GLU A 4 11.97 -17.59 -6.23
N SER A 5 11.17 -18.04 -7.20
CA SER A 5 9.85 -17.51 -7.53
C SER A 5 8.86 -17.82 -6.41
N GLY A 6 9.12 -17.35 -5.19
CA GLY A 6 8.16 -17.33 -4.11
C GLY A 6 7.17 -16.22 -4.41
N SER A 7 5.94 -16.56 -4.77
CA SER A 7 4.85 -15.60 -4.78
C SER A 7 4.68 -15.07 -3.36
N TYR A 8 5.15 -13.85 -3.11
CA TYR A 8 4.91 -13.16 -1.84
C TYR A 8 3.42 -12.95 -1.67
N GLU A 9 2.91 -13.23 -0.48
CA GLU A 9 1.48 -13.09 -0.16
C GLU A 9 1.29 -12.15 1.03
N LEU A 10 0.35 -11.21 0.90
CA LEU A 10 -0.10 -10.37 2.00
C LEU A 10 -1.18 -11.09 2.80
N LYS A 11 -0.93 -11.32 4.10
CA LYS A 11 -1.92 -11.96 4.97
C LYS A 11 -3.14 -11.03 5.16
N PRO A 12 -4.38 -11.56 5.19
CA PRO A 12 -5.58 -10.75 5.40
C PRO A 12 -5.56 -9.89 6.66
N GLY A 13 -4.93 -10.36 7.75
CA GLY A 13 -4.80 -9.59 8.99
C GLY A 13 -3.97 -8.31 8.81
N ILE A 14 -2.97 -8.34 7.93
CA ILE A 14 -2.11 -7.19 7.61
C ILE A 14 -2.90 -6.14 6.85
N ILE A 15 -3.63 -6.60 5.83
CA ILE A 15 -4.53 -5.76 5.02
C ILE A 15 -5.54 -5.05 5.93
N ARG A 16 -6.14 -5.79 6.88
CA ARG A 16 -7.11 -5.22 7.82
C ARG A 16 -6.50 -4.15 8.73
N ILE A 17 -5.26 -4.32 9.18
CA ILE A 17 -4.57 -3.32 10.01
C ILE A 17 -4.27 -2.06 9.17
N ALA A 18 -3.77 -2.23 7.95
CA ALA A 18 -3.48 -1.10 7.07
C ALA A 18 -4.75 -0.32 6.68
N ALA A 19 -5.84 -1.03 6.38
CA ALA A 19 -7.11 -0.43 6.00
C ALA A 19 -7.90 0.19 7.16
N ALA A 20 -7.43 0.08 8.41
CA ALA A 20 -8.11 0.65 9.57
C ALA A 20 -8.04 2.19 9.63
N ASP A 21 -7.05 2.79 8.98
CA ASP A 21 -6.96 4.25 8.79
C ASP A 21 -6.64 4.56 7.32
N PRO A 22 -7.67 4.58 6.47
CA PRO A 22 -7.49 4.68 5.04
C PRO A 22 -7.16 6.11 4.57
N PHE A 23 -6.54 6.19 3.40
CA PHE A 23 -6.32 7.40 2.65
C PHE A 23 -7.59 7.73 1.88
N SER A 24 -8.36 8.71 2.36
CA SER A 24 -9.54 9.19 1.65
C SER A 24 -9.21 10.18 0.53
N GLY A 25 -8.07 10.88 0.66
CA GLY A 25 -7.72 11.98 -0.24
C GLY A 25 -8.53 13.25 0.01
N GLU A 26 -9.05 13.43 1.23
CA GLU A 26 -9.71 14.67 1.63
C GLU A 26 -8.72 15.82 1.82
N ASP A 27 -9.14 17.01 1.43
CA ASP A 27 -8.29 18.21 1.38
C ASP A 27 -7.92 18.73 2.79
N ASP A 28 -8.68 18.35 3.81
CA ASP A 28 -8.49 18.72 5.22
C ASP A 28 -7.68 17.68 6.02
N LYS A 29 -7.40 16.49 5.44
CA LYS A 29 -6.61 15.44 6.06
C LYS A 29 -5.14 15.61 5.67
N ASN A 30 -4.23 15.58 6.65
CA ASN A 30 -2.80 15.62 6.38
C ASN A 30 -2.30 14.26 5.87
N PRO A 31 -1.91 14.12 4.57
CA PRO A 31 -1.52 12.84 3.99
C PRO A 31 -0.22 12.28 4.59
N TYR A 32 0.63 13.12 5.19
CA TYR A 32 1.86 12.65 5.83
C TYR A 32 1.59 11.81 7.08
N LYS A 33 0.51 12.12 7.82
CA LYS A 33 0.12 11.32 9.00
C LYS A 33 -0.31 9.91 8.59
N ASP A 34 -1.04 9.80 7.49
CA ASP A 34 -1.48 8.52 6.94
C ASP A 34 -0.28 7.71 6.42
N LEU A 35 0.67 8.36 5.74
CA LEU A 35 1.92 7.74 5.30
C LEU A 35 2.79 7.25 6.47
N GLU A 36 2.85 7.99 7.57
CA GLU A 36 3.61 7.58 8.76
C GLU A 36 3.02 6.32 9.38
N LYS A 37 1.70 6.25 9.52
CA LYS A 37 1.01 5.06 10.03
C LYS A 37 1.20 3.86 9.10
N LEU A 38 1.02 4.04 7.80
CA LEU A 38 1.27 2.98 6.83
C LEU A 38 2.72 2.47 6.90
N ARG A 39 3.68 3.38 7.05
CA ARG A 39 5.09 3.05 7.19
C ARG A 39 5.34 2.20 8.44
N GLN A 40 4.74 2.57 9.58
CA GLN A 40 4.82 1.78 10.81
C GLN A 40 4.27 0.36 10.59
N VAL A 41 3.09 0.24 9.98
CA VAL A 41 2.49 -1.05 9.61
C VAL A 41 3.46 -1.86 8.76
N CYS A 42 4.03 -1.28 7.69
CA CYS A 42 4.99 -1.99 6.83
C CYS A 42 6.26 -2.45 7.57
N TYR A 43 6.78 -1.66 8.51
CA TYR A 43 7.96 -2.05 9.31
C TYR A 43 7.67 -3.15 10.34
N THR A 44 6.42 -3.31 10.78
CA THR A 44 6.06 -4.47 11.63
C THR A 44 6.10 -5.80 10.88
N PHE A 45 6.08 -5.77 9.54
CA PHE A 45 6.10 -6.96 8.70
C PHE A 45 7.47 -7.14 8.04
N TYR A 46 8.46 -7.50 8.86
CA TYR A 46 9.70 -8.05 8.35
C TYR A 46 9.52 -9.54 8.04
N ARG A 47 9.69 -9.91 6.76
CA ARG A 47 9.82 -11.30 6.35
C ARG A 47 11.09 -11.44 5.52
N GLU A 48 11.96 -12.36 5.92
CA GLU A 48 13.20 -12.66 5.21
C GLU A 48 12.89 -12.98 3.74
N GLY A 49 13.66 -12.38 2.84
CA GLY A 49 13.48 -12.52 1.39
C GLY A 49 12.41 -11.63 0.75
N VAL A 50 11.60 -10.87 1.50
CA VAL A 50 10.60 -9.96 0.93
C VAL A 50 11.10 -8.51 0.94
N PRO A 51 11.20 -7.83 -0.22
CA PRO A 51 11.55 -6.41 -0.24
C PRO A 51 10.49 -5.57 0.50
N VAL A 52 10.93 -4.67 1.38
CA VAL A 52 10.01 -3.79 2.12
C VAL A 52 9.23 -2.87 1.18
N GLU A 53 9.83 -2.49 0.06
CA GLU A 53 9.19 -1.75 -1.02
C GLU A 53 8.03 -2.55 -1.60
N TRP A 54 8.21 -3.85 -1.86
CA TRP A 54 7.14 -4.71 -2.37
C TRP A 54 5.94 -4.71 -1.41
N VAL A 55 6.19 -4.85 -0.11
CA VAL A 55 5.13 -4.80 0.92
C VAL A 55 4.43 -3.43 0.92
N LYS A 56 5.20 -2.33 0.91
CA LYS A 56 4.68 -0.96 0.90
C LYS A 56 3.76 -0.71 -0.30
N TRP A 57 4.22 -1.03 -1.51
CA TRP A 57 3.45 -0.80 -2.73
C TRP A 57 2.16 -1.62 -2.76
N ASN A 58 2.21 -2.90 -2.35
CA ASN A 58 1.04 -3.77 -2.40
C ASN A 58 0.04 -3.46 -1.28
N ILE A 59 0.50 -3.13 -0.06
CA ILE A 59 -0.40 -2.74 1.04
C ILE A 59 -1.07 -1.40 0.75
N PHE A 60 -0.34 -0.43 0.20
CA PHE A 60 -0.88 0.92 -0.06
C PHE A 60 -2.19 0.88 -0.85
N LEU A 61 -2.30 -0.01 -1.84
CA LEU A 61 -3.51 -0.18 -2.64
C LEU A 61 -4.75 -0.53 -1.82
N PHE A 62 -4.60 -1.27 -0.72
CA PHE A 62 -5.70 -1.62 0.18
C PHE A 62 -6.11 -0.49 1.13
N THR A 63 -5.33 0.58 1.17
CA THR A 63 -5.56 1.73 2.06
C THR A 63 -6.30 2.87 1.37
N LEU A 64 -6.45 2.82 0.03
CA LEU A 64 -7.07 3.88 -0.75
C LEU A 64 -8.59 3.78 -0.74
N VAL A 65 -9.26 4.86 -0.33
CA VAL A 65 -10.72 5.01 -0.39
C VAL A 65 -11.09 6.32 -1.07
N ASP A 66 -12.38 6.50 -1.36
CA ASP A 66 -12.96 7.76 -1.84
C ASP A 66 -12.18 8.45 -2.98
N LYS A 67 -11.74 9.71 -2.76
CA LYS A 67 -11.03 10.50 -3.77
C LYS A 67 -9.69 9.86 -4.12
N ALA A 68 -8.97 9.30 -3.15
CA ALA A 68 -7.69 8.66 -3.38
C ALA A 68 -7.81 7.39 -4.23
N SER A 69 -8.86 6.59 -4.03
CA SER A 69 -9.13 5.40 -4.86
C SER A 69 -9.43 5.79 -6.31
N LYS A 70 -10.25 6.83 -6.52
CA LYS A 70 -10.55 7.35 -7.86
C LYS A 70 -9.32 7.91 -8.56
N TRP A 71 -8.49 8.66 -7.83
CA TRP A 71 -7.22 9.17 -8.35
C TRP A 71 -6.32 8.03 -8.82
N TYR A 72 -6.15 6.97 -8.02
CA TYR A 72 -5.32 5.83 -8.40
C TYR A 72 -5.82 5.13 -9.67
N GLN A 73 -7.13 4.98 -9.83
CA GLN A 73 -7.71 4.42 -11.05
C GLN A 73 -7.39 5.28 -12.28
N ALA A 74 -7.57 6.59 -12.18
CA ALA A 74 -7.25 7.53 -13.26
C ALA A 74 -5.75 7.50 -13.60
N ALA A 75 -4.88 7.56 -12.58
CA ALA A 75 -3.43 7.51 -12.76
C ALA A 75 -2.96 6.15 -13.34
N SER A 76 -3.62 5.04 -12.97
CA SER A 76 -3.31 3.74 -13.57
C SER A 76 -3.72 3.65 -15.03
N ILE A 77 -4.77 4.35 -15.46
CA ILE A 77 -5.18 4.39 -16.86
C ILE A 77 -4.18 5.22 -17.66
N GLU A 78 -3.81 6.40 -17.14
CA GLU A 78 -2.79 7.26 -17.74
C GLU A 78 -1.45 6.52 -17.90
N ALA A 79 -0.96 5.87 -16.84
CA ALA A 79 0.30 5.13 -16.88
C ALA A 79 0.30 3.88 -17.78
N LYS A 80 -0.89 3.39 -18.19
CA LYS A 80 -1.05 2.27 -19.14
C LYS A 80 -1.29 2.76 -20.57
N GLY A 81 -1.55 4.05 -20.76
CA GLY A 81 -1.70 4.68 -22.06
C GLY A 81 -0.35 5.14 -22.60
N ASP A 82 0.50 4.19 -22.98
CA ASP A 82 1.60 4.30 -23.95
C ASP A 82 1.97 2.88 -24.43
#